data_AF-A0A1X9T3Z2-F1
#
_entry.id   AF-A0A1X9T3Z2-F1
#
_cell.length_a   1.000
_cell.length_b   1.000
_cell.length_c   1.000
_cell.angle_alpha   90.00
_cell.angle_beta   90.00
_cell.angle_gamma   90.00
#
_symmetry.space_group_name_H-M   'P 1'
#
loop_
_entity.id
_entity.type
_entity.pdbx_description
1 polymer ?
#
loop_
_entity_poly.entity_id
_entity_poly.type
_entity_poly.pdbx_seq_one_letter_code
_entity_poly.pdbx_strand_id
1 'polypeptide(L)'
;MAQRAYLNYFDGWKEQFPSATLQEMGDELVIELDSSQISAAEVLAVRNMHKKGLRTPFCAICQTRLVYDKGFIDNDRSGMGSHRAPSFKHLKRDCFRSESLPHAYTKRFVFSRLETAGYRVFEDMRPFGAQQLQADVAAYQKENGEEELRMVVEVLATPPKVPNMIRKMNTFATESVPTAWVLLLDSFFDKRVVGGVTRMVDPTFLHEVKYKVTPIEPGQNDNFVVAGKENAAFSFLIQNYGYVIGVFQPGYVFFIRRDPRNEEERQYKLLKGQTWDSADDLFVITRMADKDLVPTLLYTPVLTFAEQAAKRPLQPGAPRELQEQDMHAIVKNSPNEEANVDIDFEAAKLVGEEAELAYNPLQLIQESRQAREAARIRYEEDIAREEAQKAVQELQNEEVDQQAAGREQSESADTLEINQLDDRSYEEAELLASDPDYPPNIRMNERKEWAPFEYPMNYKQREQVTYEIQVRGYTLAEPDQLLHCSEAEGLQIVQAMKDGRIENSPLELIRNEQTITEAYAHLDDKGRLAMGHFLYPEGLAEPWFFTMTTKQKEKDQQKMKRLQKLQRQQDKQKKGVPEDQERFDF
;
A
#
# COMPACT_ATOMS: atom_id res chain seq x y z
N MET A 1 1.07 33.04 -5.46
CA MET A 1 0.00 32.31 -6.18
C MET A 1 -0.92 33.27 -6.91
N ALA A 2 -1.48 32.87 -8.04
CA ALA A 2 -2.54 33.61 -8.73
C ALA A 2 -3.82 33.63 -7.88
N GLN A 3 -4.49 34.77 -7.80
CA GLN A 3 -5.78 34.89 -7.12
C GLN A 3 -6.90 34.97 -8.15
N ARG A 4 -7.99 34.24 -7.90
CA ARG A 4 -9.14 34.18 -8.80
C ARG A 4 -10.27 35.07 -8.29
N ALA A 5 -11.02 35.65 -9.22
CA ALA A 5 -12.25 36.39 -8.93
C ALA A 5 -13.33 36.03 -9.95
N TYR A 6 -14.60 36.14 -9.55
CA TYR A 6 -15.71 35.69 -10.37
C TYR A 6 -16.66 36.83 -10.71
N LEU A 7 -17.29 36.76 -11.88
CA LEU A 7 -18.35 37.66 -12.32
C LEU A 7 -19.57 36.84 -12.73
N ASN A 8 -20.77 37.34 -12.42
CA ASN A 8 -22.00 36.73 -12.96
C ASN A 8 -21.99 36.86 -14.48
N TYR A 9 -22.48 35.81 -15.16
CA TYR A 9 -22.54 35.75 -16.62
C TYR A 9 -23.22 36.98 -17.26
N PHE A 10 -22.74 37.33 -18.46
CA PHE A 10 -23.41 38.25 -19.36
C PHE A 10 -23.02 38.06 -20.82
N ASP A 11 -23.94 38.39 -21.69
CA ASP A 11 -23.69 38.44 -23.13
C ASP A 11 -22.56 39.43 -23.46
N GLY A 12 -21.64 39.01 -24.32
CA GLY A 12 -20.48 39.81 -24.71
C GLY A 12 -19.30 39.75 -23.72
N TRP A 13 -19.38 38.94 -22.66
CA TRP A 13 -18.27 38.82 -21.70
C TRP A 13 -16.96 38.42 -22.35
N LYS A 14 -16.98 37.54 -23.36
CA LYS A 14 -15.77 37.01 -24.00
C LYS A 14 -15.01 38.07 -24.81
N GLU A 15 -15.72 39.08 -25.31
CA GLU A 15 -15.11 40.23 -25.98
C GLU A 15 -14.49 41.19 -24.97
N GLN A 16 -15.15 41.36 -23.82
CA GLN A 16 -14.69 42.24 -22.75
C GLN A 16 -13.58 41.61 -21.88
N PHE A 17 -13.57 40.28 -21.78
CA PHE A 17 -12.69 39.43 -20.97
C PHE A 17 -12.19 38.21 -21.75
N PRO A 18 -11.38 38.39 -22.80
CA PRO A 18 -10.87 37.29 -23.60
C PRO A 18 -9.93 36.34 -22.84
N SER A 19 -9.32 36.77 -21.74
CA SER A 19 -8.46 35.92 -20.89
C SER A 19 -9.25 35.10 -19.86
N ALA A 20 -10.53 35.37 -19.69
CA ALA A 20 -11.36 34.74 -18.68
C ALA A 20 -11.88 33.37 -19.14
N THR A 21 -12.22 32.52 -18.18
CA THR A 21 -12.84 31.22 -18.44
C THR A 21 -14.28 31.20 -17.97
N LEU A 22 -15.15 30.52 -18.72
CA LEU A 22 -16.53 30.30 -18.31
C LEU A 22 -16.58 29.06 -17.43
N GLN A 23 -17.18 29.20 -16.26
CA GLN A 23 -17.34 28.15 -15.26
C GLN A 23 -18.83 28.02 -14.91
N GLU A 24 -19.23 26.82 -14.53
CA GLU A 24 -20.54 26.55 -13.93
C GLU A 24 -20.43 26.66 -12.40
N MET A 25 -21.46 27.22 -11.76
CA MET A 25 -21.52 27.51 -10.33
C MET A 25 -22.96 27.31 -9.83
N GLY A 26 -23.27 26.13 -9.31
CA GLY A 26 -24.65 25.70 -9.13
C GLY A 26 -25.38 25.71 -10.48
N ASP A 27 -26.62 26.18 -10.44
CA ASP A 27 -27.43 26.46 -11.64
C ASP A 27 -27.02 27.74 -12.40
N GLU A 28 -25.96 28.45 -11.97
CA GLU A 28 -25.53 29.72 -12.57
C GLU A 28 -24.22 29.61 -13.36
N LEU A 29 -24.12 30.37 -14.45
CA LEU A 29 -22.85 30.55 -15.17
C LEU A 29 -22.07 31.73 -14.58
N VAL A 30 -20.78 31.54 -14.36
CA VAL A 30 -19.86 32.57 -13.88
C VAL A 30 -18.61 32.66 -14.74
N ILE A 31 -18.02 33.84 -14.79
CA ILE A 31 -16.81 34.15 -15.55
C ILE A 31 -15.67 34.28 -14.54
N GLU A 32 -14.69 33.38 -14.64
CA GLU A 32 -13.50 33.36 -13.80
C GLU A 32 -12.39 34.25 -14.38
N LEU A 33 -11.88 35.15 -13.54
CA LEU A 33 -10.75 36.02 -13.81
C LEU A 33 -9.53 35.56 -13.02
N ASP A 34 -8.41 35.30 -13.70
CA ASP A 34 -7.11 34.99 -13.09
C ASP A 34 -6.25 36.27 -13.00
N SER A 35 -5.84 36.65 -11.78
CA SER A 35 -5.02 37.85 -11.55
C SER A 35 -3.66 37.85 -12.24
N SER A 36 -3.16 36.67 -12.65
CA SER A 36 -1.90 36.51 -13.37
C SER A 36 -2.04 36.54 -14.89
N GLN A 37 -3.25 36.35 -15.42
CA GLN A 37 -3.52 36.30 -16.86
C GLN A 37 -4.31 37.51 -17.38
N ILE A 38 -4.98 38.24 -16.48
CA ILE A 38 -5.79 39.40 -16.83
C ILE A 38 -4.95 40.53 -17.45
N SER A 39 -5.36 41.00 -18.64
CA SER A 39 -4.69 42.07 -19.35
C SER A 39 -4.98 43.46 -18.76
N ALA A 40 -4.18 44.46 -19.12
CA ALA A 40 -4.38 45.84 -18.68
C ALA A 40 -5.74 46.41 -19.13
N ALA A 41 -6.24 46.02 -20.31
CA ALA A 41 -7.54 46.44 -20.83
C ALA A 41 -8.69 45.85 -20.02
N GLU A 42 -8.60 44.57 -19.67
CA GLU A 42 -9.57 43.86 -18.82
C GLU A 42 -9.59 44.43 -17.39
N VAL A 43 -8.43 44.78 -16.83
CA VAL A 43 -8.34 45.47 -15.54
C VAL A 43 -9.08 46.82 -15.56
N LEU A 44 -8.96 47.58 -16.65
CA LEU A 44 -9.72 48.82 -16.83
C LEU A 44 -11.22 48.54 -16.93
N ALA A 45 -11.62 47.48 -17.64
CA ALA A 45 -13.01 47.05 -17.72
C ALA A 45 -13.58 46.71 -16.34
N VAL A 46 -12.86 45.92 -15.52
CA VAL A 46 -13.22 45.60 -14.13
C VAL A 46 -13.42 46.88 -13.30
N ARG A 47 -12.47 47.82 -13.37
CA ARG A 47 -12.54 49.09 -12.63
C ARG A 47 -13.70 49.97 -13.09
N ASN A 48 -13.98 49.99 -14.39
CA ASN A 48 -15.06 50.78 -14.95
C ASN A 48 -16.44 50.20 -14.62
N MET A 49 -16.59 48.88 -14.63
CA MET A 49 -17.84 48.24 -14.20
C MET A 49 -18.13 48.49 -12.72
N HIS A 50 -17.09 48.52 -11.88
CA HIS A 50 -17.25 48.92 -10.49
C HIS A 50 -17.78 50.36 -10.37
N LYS A 51 -17.17 51.33 -11.04
CA LYS A 51 -17.62 52.74 -10.99
C LYS A 51 -19.07 52.92 -11.45
N LYS A 52 -19.54 52.08 -12.37
CA LYS A 52 -20.90 52.12 -12.91
C LYS A 52 -21.91 51.29 -12.10
N GLY A 53 -21.47 50.58 -11.06
CA GLY A 53 -22.35 49.73 -10.23
C GLY A 53 -22.97 48.54 -10.97
N LEU A 54 -22.43 48.18 -12.13
CA LEU A 54 -23.07 47.21 -13.03
C LEU A 54 -22.78 45.77 -12.61
N ARG A 55 -21.50 45.45 -12.37
CA ARG A 55 -21.00 44.10 -12.05
C ARG A 55 -19.66 44.23 -11.33
N THR A 56 -19.52 43.63 -10.17
CA THR A 56 -18.26 43.67 -9.41
C THR A 56 -17.70 42.27 -9.24
N PRO A 57 -16.40 42.05 -9.46
CA PRO A 57 -15.79 40.77 -9.15
C PRO A 57 -16.07 40.39 -7.71
N PHE A 58 -16.42 39.14 -7.47
CA PHE A 58 -16.71 38.61 -6.14
C PHE A 58 -15.84 37.39 -5.84
N CYS A 59 -15.69 37.10 -4.55
CA CYS A 59 -15.01 35.92 -4.05
C CYS A 59 -15.99 34.75 -3.94
N ALA A 60 -15.70 33.60 -4.54
CA ALA A 60 -16.56 32.41 -4.46
C ALA A 60 -16.73 31.86 -3.03
N ILE A 61 -15.79 32.15 -2.12
CA ILE A 61 -15.81 31.66 -0.74
C ILE A 61 -16.82 32.43 0.11
N CYS A 62 -16.67 33.75 0.20
CA CYS A 62 -17.50 34.59 1.07
C CYS A 62 -18.59 35.37 0.32
N GLN A 63 -18.66 35.25 -1.01
CA GLN A 63 -19.56 35.97 -1.89
C GLN A 63 -19.49 37.50 -1.77
N THR A 64 -18.43 38.03 -1.15
CA THR A 64 -18.22 39.47 -1.06
C THR A 64 -17.34 39.98 -2.19
N ARG A 65 -17.39 41.30 -2.35
CA ARG A 65 -16.73 41.99 -3.44
C ARG A 65 -15.20 42.00 -3.31
N LEU A 66 -14.55 41.75 -4.45
CA LEU A 66 -13.13 41.88 -4.68
C LEU A 66 -12.77 43.16 -5.45
N VAL A 67 -11.53 43.61 -5.26
CA VAL A 67 -10.91 44.72 -5.97
C VAL A 67 -9.56 44.30 -6.50
N TYR A 68 -9.29 44.65 -7.76
CA TYR A 68 -8.00 44.39 -8.38
C TYR A 68 -6.91 45.34 -7.86
N ASP A 69 -5.92 44.77 -7.21
CA ASP A 69 -4.65 45.39 -6.82
C ASP A 69 -3.60 45.13 -7.90
N LYS A 70 -2.94 46.21 -8.35
CA LYS A 70 -1.90 46.14 -9.39
C LYS A 70 -0.60 45.56 -8.87
N GLY A 71 -0.46 45.37 -7.56
CA GLY A 71 0.84 45.03 -6.97
C GLY A 71 1.82 46.20 -7.08
N PHE A 72 3.02 46.00 -6.55
CA PHE A 72 4.11 46.97 -6.63
C PHE A 72 5.45 46.26 -6.46
N ILE A 73 6.51 46.88 -6.99
CA ILE A 73 7.88 46.51 -6.68
C ILE A 73 8.43 47.66 -5.85
N ASP A 74 8.62 47.42 -4.56
CA ASP A 74 9.25 48.41 -3.69
C ASP A 74 10.75 48.16 -3.70
N ASN A 75 11.50 49.09 -4.29
CA ASN A 75 12.95 49.03 -4.33
C ASN A 75 13.48 49.73 -3.09
N ASP A 76 13.59 49.00 -1.98
CA ASP A 76 14.11 49.59 -0.76
C ASP A 76 15.62 49.88 -0.90
N ARG A 77 16.12 50.90 -0.19
CA ARG A 77 17.52 51.40 -0.33
C ARG A 77 18.59 50.37 0.05
N SER A 78 18.19 49.24 0.62
CA SER A 78 19.02 48.09 1.02
C SER A 78 19.22 47.04 -0.08
N GLY A 79 18.58 47.18 -1.24
CA GLY A 79 18.65 46.20 -2.33
C GLY A 79 17.83 44.93 -2.12
N MET A 80 17.12 44.81 -0.99
CA MET A 80 16.08 43.80 -0.77
C MET A 80 14.73 44.41 -1.15
N GLY A 81 14.40 44.39 -2.44
CA GLY A 81 13.10 44.87 -2.90
C GLY A 81 11.98 43.91 -2.48
N SER A 82 10.84 44.44 -2.04
CA SER A 82 9.64 43.63 -1.82
C SER A 82 8.78 43.63 -3.08
N HIS A 83 8.51 42.44 -3.63
CA HIS A 83 7.72 42.28 -4.84
C HIS A 83 6.30 41.81 -4.46
N ARG A 84 5.32 42.69 -4.59
CA ARG A 84 3.91 42.31 -4.42
C ARG A 84 3.29 42.06 -5.78
N ALA A 85 2.95 40.80 -6.07
CA ALA A 85 2.28 40.43 -7.31
C ALA A 85 0.85 41.01 -7.41
N PRO A 86 0.34 41.26 -8.64
CA PRO A 86 -1.05 41.65 -8.86
C PRO A 86 -2.03 40.61 -8.31
N SER A 87 -3.13 41.08 -7.72
CA SER A 87 -4.04 40.24 -6.92
C SER A 87 -5.46 40.80 -6.88
N PHE A 88 -6.45 39.93 -6.70
CA PHE A 88 -7.81 40.34 -6.34
C PHE A 88 -7.98 40.29 -4.83
N LYS A 89 -8.09 41.46 -4.18
CA LYS A 89 -8.17 41.57 -2.73
C LYS A 89 -9.52 42.09 -2.24
N HIS A 90 -9.85 41.71 -1.03
CA HIS A 90 -10.95 42.28 -0.27
C HIS A 90 -10.54 43.65 0.29
N LEU A 91 -11.49 44.59 0.40
CA LEU A 91 -11.20 45.94 0.91
C LEU A 91 -11.21 46.05 2.44
N LYS A 92 -11.96 45.18 3.13
CA LYS A 92 -12.22 45.27 4.58
C LYS A 92 -12.32 43.90 5.27
N ARG A 93 -11.85 42.84 4.60
CA ARG A 93 -11.85 41.47 5.13
C ARG A 93 -10.55 40.81 4.72
N ASP A 94 -9.95 40.06 5.61
CA ASP A 94 -9.02 39.03 5.21
C ASP A 94 -9.86 37.82 4.84
N CYS A 95 -10.10 37.65 3.54
CA CYS A 95 -10.81 36.50 3.04
C CYS A 95 -9.87 35.67 2.18
N PHE A 96 -10.14 34.38 2.27
CA PHE A 96 -9.30 33.24 1.95
C PHE A 96 -8.78 33.22 0.53
N ARG A 97 -7.59 32.64 0.33
CA ARG A 97 -7.04 32.34 -0.99
C ARG A 97 -7.60 31.02 -1.50
N SER A 98 -7.95 30.97 -2.78
CA SER A 98 -8.36 29.73 -3.44
C SER A 98 -7.55 29.49 -4.71
N GLU A 99 -7.03 28.27 -4.84
CA GLU A 99 -6.35 27.79 -6.05
C GLU A 99 -7.31 27.51 -7.20
N SER A 100 -8.56 27.14 -6.92
CA SER A 100 -9.60 26.81 -7.90
C SER A 100 -11.01 27.01 -7.34
N LEU A 101 -12.02 26.96 -8.19
CA LEU A 101 -13.43 27.04 -7.79
C LEU A 101 -13.85 25.86 -6.88
N PRO A 102 -13.52 24.59 -7.19
CA PRO A 102 -13.75 23.45 -6.27
C PRO A 102 -13.10 23.61 -4.89
N HIS A 103 -11.88 24.13 -4.88
CA HIS A 103 -11.15 24.41 -3.64
C HIS A 103 -11.85 25.48 -2.81
N ALA A 104 -12.30 26.58 -3.45
CA ALA A 104 -13.07 27.63 -2.79
C ALA A 104 -14.37 27.12 -2.17
N TYR A 105 -15.14 26.32 -2.92
CA TYR A 105 -16.41 25.77 -2.46
C TYR A 105 -16.25 24.80 -1.30
N THR A 106 -15.26 23.91 -1.39
CA THR A 106 -14.98 22.97 -0.31
C THR A 106 -14.58 23.69 0.97
N LYS A 107 -13.74 24.73 0.88
CA LYS A 107 -13.43 25.59 2.04
C LYS A 107 -14.70 26.22 2.62
N ARG A 108 -15.55 26.80 1.78
CA ARG A 108 -16.83 27.41 2.20
C ARG A 108 -17.74 26.42 2.93
N PHE A 109 -17.87 25.21 2.39
CA PHE A 109 -18.62 24.14 3.02
C PHE A 109 -18.08 23.82 4.42
N VAL A 110 -16.77 23.59 4.53
CA VAL A 110 -16.10 23.31 5.81
C VAL A 110 -16.29 24.47 6.80
N PHE A 111 -16.16 25.73 6.34
CA PHE A 111 -16.43 26.92 7.17
C PHE A 111 -17.84 26.89 7.75
N SER A 112 -18.85 26.72 6.88
CA SER A 112 -20.25 26.69 7.31
C SER A 112 -20.50 25.60 8.35
N ARG A 113 -19.93 24.40 8.16
CA ARG A 113 -20.09 23.29 9.11
C ARG A 113 -19.44 23.59 10.47
N LEU A 114 -18.22 24.13 10.47
CA LEU A 114 -17.51 24.50 11.70
C LEU A 114 -18.17 25.67 12.44
N GLU A 115 -18.62 26.70 11.72
CA GLU A 115 -19.39 27.81 12.31
C GLU A 115 -20.69 27.33 12.94
N THR A 116 -21.41 26.42 12.26
CA THR A 116 -22.63 25.79 12.79
C THR A 116 -22.35 24.99 14.06
N ALA A 117 -21.17 24.36 14.16
CA ALA A 117 -20.71 23.67 15.36
C ALA A 117 -20.19 24.61 16.48
N GLY A 118 -20.24 25.93 16.27
CA GLY A 118 -19.89 26.94 17.28
C GLY A 118 -18.44 27.41 17.25
N TYR A 119 -17.67 27.04 16.24
CA TYR A 119 -16.30 27.52 16.07
C TYR A 119 -16.25 28.87 15.36
N ARG A 120 -15.22 29.66 15.66
CA ARG A 120 -14.86 30.82 14.84
C ARG A 120 -13.80 30.39 13.84
N VAL A 121 -13.99 30.67 12.56
CA VAL A 121 -13.17 30.07 11.52
C VAL A 121 -12.52 31.16 10.64
N PHE A 122 -11.22 31.01 10.39
CA PHE A 122 -10.40 31.96 9.63
C PHE A 122 -9.39 31.23 8.74
N GLU A 123 -8.82 31.93 7.76
CA GLU A 123 -7.60 31.45 7.08
C GLU A 123 -6.52 31.88 8.04
N ASP A 124 -5.78 30.95 8.64
CA ASP A 124 -4.72 31.41 9.51
C ASP A 124 -3.57 31.91 8.64
N MET A 125 -3.58 33.22 8.39
CA MET A 125 -2.47 33.94 7.78
C MET A 125 -1.35 34.21 8.79
N ARG A 126 -1.52 33.81 10.07
CA ARG A 126 -0.42 33.87 11.03
C ARG A 126 0.58 32.77 10.69
N PRO A 127 1.87 33.11 10.67
CA PRO A 127 2.90 32.10 10.50
C PRO A 127 2.85 31.11 11.67
N PHE A 128 2.58 29.83 11.39
CA PHE A 128 2.83 28.78 12.37
C PHE A 128 4.34 28.60 12.55
N GLY A 129 4.81 28.79 13.79
CA GLY A 129 6.21 28.72 14.17
C GLY A 129 7.14 29.63 13.35
N ALA A 130 8.44 29.28 13.35
CA ALA A 130 9.45 29.98 12.57
C ALA A 130 9.31 29.82 11.05
N GLN A 131 8.42 28.93 10.58
CA GLN A 131 8.35 28.47 9.18
C GLN A 131 7.29 29.16 8.33
N GLN A 132 6.47 30.06 8.90
CA GLN A 132 5.42 30.78 8.16
C GLN A 132 4.46 29.89 7.36
N LEU A 133 4.05 28.77 7.93
CA LEU A 133 3.07 27.90 7.30
C LEU A 133 1.66 28.49 7.41
N GLN A 134 0.88 28.37 6.35
CA GLN A 134 -0.51 28.82 6.23
C GLN A 134 -1.44 27.60 6.19
N ALA A 135 -2.56 27.67 6.92
CA ALA A 135 -3.62 26.67 6.85
C ALA A 135 -4.80 27.16 5.99
N ASP A 136 -5.41 26.25 5.24
CA ASP A 136 -6.57 26.57 4.39
C ASP A 136 -7.82 26.95 5.21
N VAL A 137 -8.00 26.28 6.34
CA VAL A 137 -9.08 26.49 7.31
C VAL A 137 -8.47 26.33 8.70
N ALA A 138 -8.70 27.31 9.58
CA ALA A 138 -8.33 27.24 11.00
C ALA A 138 -9.54 27.56 11.87
N ALA A 139 -9.88 26.66 12.79
CA ALA A 139 -11.04 26.75 13.66
C ALA A 139 -10.61 27.02 15.11
N TYR A 140 -11.13 28.10 15.67
CA TYR A 140 -10.85 28.56 17.02
C TYR A 140 -12.06 28.40 17.91
N GLN A 141 -11.79 28.06 19.16
CA GLN A 141 -12.77 28.08 20.22
C GLN A 141 -12.35 29.12 21.25
N LYS A 142 -13.33 29.87 21.76
CA LYS A 142 -13.07 30.81 22.84
C LYS A 142 -13.18 30.06 24.16
N GLU A 143 -12.05 29.85 24.83
CA GLU A 143 -11.99 29.28 26.18
C GLU A 143 -11.29 30.26 27.11
N ASN A 144 -11.89 30.47 28.30
CA ASN A 144 -11.36 31.39 29.32
C ASN A 144 -11.08 32.84 28.86
N GLY A 145 -11.73 33.28 27.78
CA GLY A 145 -11.55 34.62 27.22
C GLY A 145 -10.48 34.71 26.14
N GLU A 146 -9.67 33.66 25.94
CA GLU A 146 -8.65 33.56 24.91
C GLU A 146 -9.16 32.73 23.71
N GLU A 147 -8.65 33.04 22.52
CA GLU A 147 -8.93 32.25 21.31
C GLU A 147 -7.87 31.18 21.15
N GLU A 148 -8.28 29.92 21.27
CA GLU A 148 -7.39 28.78 21.12
C GLU A 148 -7.66 28.06 19.79
N LEU A 149 -6.61 27.72 19.06
CA LEU A 149 -6.71 26.96 17.83
C LEU A 149 -7.02 25.51 18.14
N ARG A 150 -8.18 25.02 17.70
CA ARG A 150 -8.65 23.65 17.97
C ARG A 150 -8.50 22.70 16.78
N MET A 151 -8.52 23.25 15.56
CA MET A 151 -8.45 22.45 14.35
C MET A 151 -7.85 23.24 13.20
N VAL A 152 -7.07 22.55 12.37
CA VAL A 152 -6.71 23.01 11.03
C VAL A 152 -7.18 22.00 9.98
N VAL A 153 -7.64 22.49 8.84
CA VAL A 153 -8.06 21.64 7.72
C VAL A 153 -7.40 22.16 6.45
N GLU A 154 -6.78 21.25 5.72
CA GLU A 154 -6.16 21.43 4.40
C GLU A 154 -7.07 20.86 3.33
N VAL A 155 -7.21 21.54 2.21
CA VAL A 155 -7.99 21.04 1.07
C VAL A 155 -7.05 20.83 -0.11
N LEU A 156 -6.74 19.57 -0.41
CA LEU A 156 -5.78 19.24 -1.46
C LEU A 156 -6.48 18.92 -2.78
N ALA A 157 -6.19 19.75 -3.78
CA ALA A 157 -6.61 19.53 -5.16
C ALA A 157 -5.64 18.66 -5.96
N THR A 158 -4.38 18.56 -5.53
CA THR A 158 -3.32 17.78 -6.19
C THR A 158 -2.44 17.08 -5.15
N PRO A 159 -1.81 15.94 -5.48
CA PRO A 159 -0.99 15.20 -4.53
C PRO A 159 0.34 15.92 -4.24
N PRO A 160 0.58 16.42 -3.01
CA PRO A 160 1.84 17.05 -2.67
C PRO A 160 2.95 16.01 -2.46
N LYS A 161 4.20 16.46 -2.49
CA LYS A 161 5.33 15.60 -2.11
C LYS A 161 5.23 15.25 -0.62
N VAL A 162 5.37 13.97 -0.26
CA VAL A 162 5.27 13.46 1.13
C VAL A 162 6.13 14.25 2.14
N PRO A 163 7.39 14.66 1.84
CA PRO A 163 8.18 15.49 2.76
C PRO A 163 7.51 16.83 3.13
N ASN A 164 6.77 17.44 2.20
CA ASN A 164 6.06 18.69 2.47
C ASN A 164 4.89 18.46 3.43
N MET A 165 4.21 17.31 3.33
CA MET A 165 3.14 16.92 4.25
C MET A 165 3.69 16.69 5.65
N ILE A 166 4.78 15.93 5.77
CA ILE A 166 5.45 15.66 7.05
C ILE A 166 5.82 16.98 7.74
N ARG A 167 6.48 17.89 7.02
CA ARG A 167 6.85 19.21 7.56
C ARG A 167 5.64 19.99 8.07
N LYS A 168 4.53 19.98 7.31
CA LYS A 168 3.32 20.71 7.67
C LYS A 168 2.63 20.11 8.90
N MET A 169 2.48 18.79 8.96
CA MET A 169 1.89 18.08 10.10
C MET A 169 2.73 18.24 11.38
N ASN A 170 4.06 18.12 11.29
CA ASN A 170 4.96 18.35 12.42
C ASN A 170 4.89 19.80 12.93
N THR A 171 4.67 20.76 12.04
CA THR A 171 4.48 22.16 12.44
C THR A 171 3.20 22.32 13.24
N PHE A 172 2.07 21.78 12.76
CA PHE A 172 0.80 21.81 13.49
C PHE A 172 0.91 21.12 14.86
N ALA A 173 1.62 20.00 14.93
CA ALA A 173 1.88 19.32 16.20
C ALA A 173 2.73 20.18 17.16
N THR A 174 3.74 20.89 16.65
CA THR A 174 4.60 21.79 17.46
C THR A 174 3.80 22.96 18.03
N GLU A 175 2.83 23.45 17.27
CA GLU A 175 1.90 24.52 17.70
C GLU A 175 0.77 24.00 18.59
N SER A 176 0.86 22.74 19.04
CA SER A 176 -0.12 22.09 19.92
C SER A 176 -1.54 22.07 19.35
N VAL A 177 -1.68 22.06 18.02
CA VAL A 177 -2.99 21.94 17.38
C VAL A 177 -3.54 20.54 17.67
N PRO A 178 -4.72 20.40 18.28
CA PRO A 178 -5.26 19.08 18.63
C PRO A 178 -5.57 18.20 17.42
N THR A 179 -6.13 18.79 16.35
CA THR A 179 -6.57 18.06 15.14
C THR A 179 -6.14 18.77 13.86
N ALA A 180 -5.65 18.01 12.87
CA ALA A 180 -5.23 18.52 11.56
C ALA A 180 -5.65 17.54 10.48
N TRP A 181 -6.26 18.07 9.43
CA TRP A 181 -6.88 17.25 8.40
C TRP A 181 -6.53 17.64 6.99
N VAL A 182 -6.75 16.68 6.11
CA VAL A 182 -6.60 16.81 4.67
C VAL A 182 -7.89 16.29 4.03
N LEU A 183 -8.70 17.18 3.46
CA LEU A 183 -9.78 16.81 2.54
C LEU A 183 -9.20 16.71 1.13
N LEU A 184 -9.54 15.65 0.42
CA LEU A 184 -9.06 15.37 -0.93
C LEU A 184 -10.15 15.68 -1.93
N LEU A 185 -9.90 16.61 -2.86
CA LEU A 185 -10.82 16.86 -3.96
C LEU A 185 -10.73 15.73 -4.99
N ASP A 186 -11.76 15.54 -5.82
CA ASP A 186 -11.72 14.56 -6.93
C ASP A 186 -10.45 14.71 -7.79
N SER A 187 -10.07 15.95 -8.11
CA SER A 187 -8.86 16.27 -8.89
C SER A 187 -7.54 15.81 -8.25
N PHE A 188 -7.55 15.53 -6.95
CA PHE A 188 -6.38 14.97 -6.25
C PHE A 188 -6.01 13.60 -6.79
N PHE A 189 -7.04 12.86 -7.20
CA PHE A 189 -6.88 11.59 -7.84
C PHE A 189 -6.95 11.85 -9.35
N ASP A 190 -5.94 11.43 -10.11
CA ASP A 190 -6.00 11.49 -11.57
C ASP A 190 -7.33 10.86 -12.07
N LYS A 191 -7.78 11.14 -13.31
CA LYS A 191 -9.03 10.63 -13.96
C LYS A 191 -9.19 9.08 -14.00
N ARG A 192 -8.40 8.34 -13.24
CA ARG A 192 -8.24 6.89 -13.16
C ARG A 192 -8.72 6.32 -11.82
N VAL A 193 -9.56 7.02 -11.06
CA VAL A 193 -10.24 6.44 -9.90
C VAL A 193 -11.53 5.76 -10.32
N VAL A 194 -11.80 4.60 -9.71
CA VAL A 194 -13.04 3.86 -9.86
C VAL A 194 -13.62 3.62 -8.45
N GLY A 195 -14.86 4.04 -8.25
CA GLY A 195 -15.59 3.96 -6.97
C GLY A 195 -16.25 5.29 -6.63
N GLY A 196 -17.24 5.27 -5.74
CA GLY A 196 -17.98 6.49 -5.30
C GLY A 196 -19.19 6.83 -6.16
N VAL A 197 -19.28 6.27 -7.37
CA VAL A 197 -20.36 6.53 -8.32
C VAL A 197 -20.71 5.29 -9.16
N THR A 198 -22.00 5.05 -9.38
CA THR A 198 -22.54 4.07 -10.32
C THR A 198 -22.83 4.74 -11.67
N ARG A 199 -22.38 4.13 -12.78
CA ARG A 199 -22.63 4.62 -14.14
C ARG A 199 -23.74 3.81 -14.80
N MET A 200 -24.90 4.42 -14.99
CA MET A 200 -26.01 3.82 -15.75
C MET A 200 -26.11 4.45 -17.14
N VAL A 201 -26.46 3.68 -18.17
CA VAL A 201 -26.75 4.25 -19.49
C VAL A 201 -27.97 5.15 -19.37
N ASP A 202 -27.85 6.42 -19.78
CA ASP A 202 -28.96 7.36 -19.75
C ASP A 202 -29.94 7.01 -20.90
N PRO A 203 -31.15 6.53 -20.60
CA PRO A 203 -32.11 6.12 -21.63
C PRO A 203 -32.66 7.32 -22.43
N THR A 204 -32.39 8.55 -21.99
CA THR A 204 -32.90 9.78 -22.58
C THR A 204 -32.11 10.22 -23.81
N PHE A 205 -30.88 9.72 -24.01
CA PHE A 205 -30.04 10.04 -25.15
C PHE A 205 -30.00 8.88 -26.15
N LEU A 206 -30.87 8.93 -27.16
CA LEU A 206 -30.99 7.90 -28.21
C LEU A 206 -29.85 7.93 -29.25
N HIS A 207 -28.96 8.92 -29.22
CA HIS A 207 -27.95 9.15 -30.26
C HIS A 207 -26.50 9.26 -29.75
N GLU A 208 -26.31 9.33 -28.44
CA GLU A 208 -24.99 9.32 -27.79
C GLU A 208 -25.10 8.47 -26.52
N VAL A 209 -24.20 7.50 -26.30
CA VAL A 209 -24.16 6.73 -25.03
C VAL A 209 -23.64 7.67 -23.94
N LYS A 210 -24.54 8.45 -23.35
CA LYS A 210 -24.28 9.21 -22.14
C LYS A 210 -24.53 8.32 -20.93
N TYR A 211 -23.62 8.35 -19.96
CA TYR A 211 -23.80 7.65 -18.70
C TYR A 211 -24.33 8.64 -17.66
N LYS A 212 -25.44 8.31 -17.01
CA LYS A 212 -25.86 8.95 -15.77
C LYS A 212 -24.99 8.43 -14.64
N VAL A 213 -24.16 9.32 -14.08
CA VAL A 213 -23.32 9.06 -12.92
C VAL A 213 -24.15 9.35 -11.67
N THR A 214 -24.40 8.33 -10.84
CA THR A 214 -25.18 8.44 -9.60
C THR A 214 -24.26 8.12 -8.43
N PRO A 215 -24.23 8.89 -7.32
CA PRO A 215 -23.41 8.55 -6.16
C PRO A 215 -23.81 7.21 -5.55
N ILE A 216 -22.93 6.63 -4.73
CA ILE A 216 -23.32 5.54 -3.82
C ILE A 216 -24.43 6.03 -2.89
N GLU A 217 -25.45 5.20 -2.69
CA GLU A 217 -26.57 5.51 -1.82
C GLU A 217 -26.14 5.58 -0.34
N PRO A 218 -26.84 6.37 0.50
CA PRO A 218 -26.62 6.36 1.95
C PRO A 218 -26.75 4.94 2.51
N GLY A 219 -25.82 4.56 3.40
CA GLY A 219 -25.81 3.21 4.00
C GLY A 219 -25.29 2.12 3.08
N GLN A 220 -24.74 2.47 1.91
CA GLN A 220 -24.01 1.55 1.04
C GLN A 220 -22.52 1.83 1.02
N ASN A 221 -21.76 0.76 0.78
CA ASN A 221 -20.31 0.76 0.64
C ASN A 221 -19.96 0.25 -0.76
N ASP A 222 -18.94 0.82 -1.38
CA ASP A 222 -18.39 0.32 -2.64
C ASP A 222 -16.86 0.16 -2.52
N ASN A 223 -16.30 -0.66 -3.39
CA ASN A 223 -14.86 -0.79 -3.50
C ASN A 223 -14.29 0.50 -4.10
N PHE A 224 -13.21 0.99 -3.49
CA PHE A 224 -12.50 2.16 -3.95
C PHE A 224 -11.14 1.75 -4.51
N VAL A 225 -10.93 2.01 -5.81
CA VAL A 225 -9.69 1.65 -6.50
C VAL A 225 -9.00 2.92 -7.00
N VAL A 226 -7.77 3.10 -6.54
CA VAL A 226 -6.87 4.13 -7.05
C VAL A 226 -6.02 3.51 -8.17
N ALA A 227 -6.46 3.58 -9.42
CA ALA A 227 -5.72 2.98 -10.54
C ALA A 227 -4.64 3.95 -11.07
N GLY A 228 -3.37 3.57 -11.03
CA GLY A 228 -2.27 4.40 -11.53
C GLY A 228 -1.01 4.29 -10.68
N LYS A 229 0.08 4.97 -11.08
CA LYS A 229 1.34 5.02 -10.31
C LYS A 229 1.03 5.37 -8.85
N GLU A 230 1.71 4.71 -7.92
CA GLU A 230 1.54 4.89 -6.47
C GLU A 230 1.37 6.38 -6.12
N ASN A 231 0.16 6.78 -5.69
CA ASN A 231 -0.05 8.11 -5.13
C ASN A 231 0.53 8.10 -3.72
N ALA A 232 1.82 8.43 -3.61
CA ALA A 232 2.56 8.39 -2.36
C ALA A 232 1.92 9.26 -1.27
N ALA A 233 1.25 10.37 -1.63
CA ALA A 233 0.52 11.21 -0.67
C ALA A 233 -0.73 10.52 -0.12
N PHE A 234 -1.54 9.91 -0.98
CA PHE A 234 -2.69 9.10 -0.55
C PHE A 234 -2.27 7.93 0.33
N SER A 235 -1.28 7.15 -0.12
CA SER A 235 -0.74 6.02 0.65
C SER A 235 -0.20 6.46 2.00
N PHE A 236 0.52 7.59 2.06
CA PHE A 236 1.00 8.16 3.30
C PHE A 236 -0.15 8.52 4.25
N LEU A 237 -1.19 9.21 3.77
CA LEU A 237 -2.35 9.57 4.60
C LEU A 237 -3.05 8.33 5.15
N ILE A 238 -3.40 7.38 4.28
CA ILE A 238 -4.14 6.19 4.65
C ILE A 238 -3.31 5.26 5.54
N GLN A 239 -1.98 5.14 5.34
CA GLN A 239 -1.12 4.34 6.23
C GLN A 239 -1.09 4.89 7.66
N ASN A 240 -1.03 6.22 7.81
CA ASN A 240 -0.86 6.84 9.12
C ASN A 240 -2.19 7.11 9.84
N TYR A 241 -3.17 7.65 9.13
CA TYR A 241 -4.49 7.99 9.70
C TYR A 241 -5.52 6.85 9.60
N GLY A 242 -5.33 5.91 8.68
CA GLY A 242 -6.25 4.78 8.44
C GLY A 242 -7.42 5.10 7.51
N TYR A 243 -7.69 6.37 7.23
CA TYR A 243 -8.77 6.83 6.37
C TYR A 243 -8.50 8.25 5.83
N VAL A 244 -9.27 8.67 4.83
CA VAL A 244 -9.31 10.04 4.29
C VAL A 244 -10.75 10.46 3.99
N ILE A 245 -10.97 11.76 3.92
CA ILE A 245 -12.26 12.33 3.51
C ILE A 245 -12.10 12.87 2.09
N GLY A 246 -12.88 12.32 1.16
CA GLY A 246 -12.95 12.75 -0.22
C GLY A 246 -14.13 13.70 -0.45
N VAL A 247 -13.94 14.70 -1.31
CA VAL A 247 -15.01 15.56 -1.81
C VAL A 247 -15.04 15.43 -3.32
N PHE A 248 -16.03 14.69 -3.81
CA PHE A 248 -16.17 14.40 -5.24
C PHE A 248 -17.22 15.30 -5.87
N GLN A 249 -17.06 15.55 -7.17
CA GLN A 249 -18.10 16.24 -7.94
C GLN A 249 -19.37 15.37 -7.96
N PRO A 250 -20.59 15.92 -7.80
CA PRO A 250 -21.09 17.30 -7.62
C PRO A 250 -21.16 17.88 -6.18
N GLY A 251 -20.26 17.53 -5.25
CA GLY A 251 -20.28 18.03 -3.86
C GLY A 251 -20.55 16.95 -2.81
N TYR A 252 -20.53 15.68 -3.21
CA TYR A 252 -20.67 14.56 -2.30
C TYR A 252 -19.43 14.41 -1.42
N VAL A 253 -19.67 14.25 -0.11
CA VAL A 253 -18.63 13.97 0.87
C VAL A 253 -18.55 12.46 1.09
N PHE A 254 -17.36 11.91 0.95
CA PHE A 254 -17.10 10.49 1.07
C PHE A 254 -16.07 10.20 2.16
N PHE A 255 -16.31 9.13 2.91
CA PHE A 255 -15.35 8.54 3.82
C PHE A 255 -14.69 7.34 3.16
N ILE A 256 -13.36 7.39 3.01
CA ILE A 256 -12.56 6.37 2.33
C ILE A 256 -11.61 5.75 3.35
N ARG A 257 -11.65 4.43 3.52
CA ARG A 257 -10.84 3.68 4.49
C ARG A 257 -10.37 2.35 3.91
N ARG A 258 -9.44 1.67 4.59
CA ARG A 258 -9.18 0.24 4.30
C ARG A 258 -10.36 -0.62 4.77
N ASP A 259 -10.68 -1.67 4.03
CA ASP A 259 -11.60 -2.72 4.49
C ASP A 259 -11.06 -3.30 5.82
N PRO A 260 -11.88 -3.41 6.88
CA PRO A 260 -11.42 -3.93 8.18
C PRO A 260 -10.75 -5.30 8.11
N ARG A 261 -11.24 -6.21 7.25
CA ARG A 261 -10.65 -7.55 7.10
C ARG A 261 -9.29 -7.46 6.42
N ASN A 262 -9.15 -6.55 5.47
CA ASN A 262 -7.87 -6.27 4.81
C ASN A 262 -6.87 -5.63 5.78
N GLU A 263 -7.31 -4.71 6.64
CA GLU A 263 -6.46 -4.06 7.65
C GLU A 263 -6.00 -5.04 8.74
N GLU A 264 -6.84 -5.96 9.20
CA GLU A 264 -6.46 -6.99 10.16
C GLU A 264 -5.31 -7.86 9.60
N GLU A 265 -5.50 -8.41 8.40
CA GLU A 265 -4.48 -9.25 7.76
C GLU A 265 -3.19 -8.47 7.47
N ARG A 266 -3.31 -7.22 7.04
CA ARG A 266 -2.18 -6.31 6.83
C ARG A 266 -1.35 -6.14 8.10
N GLN A 267 -1.99 -5.77 9.20
CA GLN A 267 -1.29 -5.53 10.47
C GLN A 267 -0.64 -6.81 10.99
N TYR A 268 -1.35 -7.94 10.91
CA TYR A 268 -0.83 -9.22 11.35
C TYR A 268 0.44 -9.62 10.57
N LYS A 269 0.45 -9.44 9.24
CA LYS A 269 1.65 -9.66 8.41
C LYS A 269 2.79 -8.72 8.75
N LEU A 270 2.50 -7.43 8.96
CA LEU A 270 3.50 -6.43 9.35
C LEU A 270 4.13 -6.75 10.71
N LEU A 271 3.34 -7.21 11.69
CA LEU A 271 3.83 -7.67 13.00
C LEU A 271 4.76 -8.88 12.86
N LYS A 272 4.49 -9.79 11.92
CA LYS A 272 5.40 -10.89 11.55
C LYS A 272 6.62 -10.48 10.74
N GLY A 273 6.81 -9.18 10.49
CA GLY A 273 7.92 -8.65 9.67
C GLY A 273 7.81 -8.97 8.18
N GLN A 274 6.61 -9.35 7.71
CA GLN A 274 6.34 -9.58 6.30
C GLN A 274 6.04 -8.25 5.58
N THR A 275 6.28 -8.19 4.28
CA THR A 275 5.97 -7.03 3.45
C THR A 275 4.48 -6.97 3.11
N TRP A 276 3.95 -5.76 2.93
CA TRP A 276 2.60 -5.52 2.44
C TRP A 276 2.64 -4.43 1.38
N ASP A 277 2.20 -4.75 0.17
CA ASP A 277 2.27 -3.82 -0.95
C ASP A 277 0.94 -3.06 -1.12
N SER A 278 1.01 -1.89 -1.75
CA SER A 278 -0.17 -1.07 -2.06
C SER A 278 -1.19 -1.76 -2.98
N ALA A 279 -0.77 -2.81 -3.70
CA ALA A 279 -1.64 -3.65 -4.53
C ALA A 279 -2.48 -4.64 -3.72
N ASP A 280 -2.08 -4.95 -2.49
CA ASP A 280 -2.85 -5.81 -1.57
C ASP A 280 -3.87 -5.01 -0.76
N ASP A 281 -3.79 -3.67 -0.78
CA ASP A 281 -4.74 -2.80 -0.08
C ASP A 281 -6.11 -2.83 -0.78
N LEU A 282 -7.15 -3.11 0.00
CA LEU A 282 -8.54 -2.98 -0.41
C LEU A 282 -9.14 -1.78 0.32
N PHE A 283 -9.56 -0.77 -0.44
CA PHE A 283 -10.23 0.40 0.10
C PHE A 283 -11.73 0.33 -0.12
N VAL A 284 -12.47 0.92 0.81
CA VAL A 284 -13.92 1.04 0.78
C VAL A 284 -14.27 2.52 0.84
N ILE A 285 -15.21 2.94 -0.01
CA ILE A 285 -15.75 4.30 -0.06
C ILE A 285 -17.22 4.27 0.35
N THR A 286 -17.60 5.24 1.19
CA THR A 286 -18.93 5.32 1.80
C THR A 286 -19.39 6.77 1.81
N ARG A 287 -20.68 7.04 1.53
CA ARG A 287 -21.21 8.41 1.53
C ARG A 287 -21.38 8.89 2.97
N MET A 288 -20.81 10.05 3.27
CA MET A 288 -20.86 10.68 4.59
C MET A 288 -21.98 11.73 4.63
N ALA A 289 -22.72 11.79 5.74
CA ALA A 289 -23.65 12.88 5.99
C ALA A 289 -22.91 14.12 6.51
N ASP A 290 -23.33 15.32 6.08
CA ASP A 290 -22.73 16.60 6.49
C ASP A 290 -22.61 16.79 8.00
N LYS A 291 -23.59 16.26 8.76
CA LYS A 291 -23.62 16.34 10.23
C LYS A 291 -22.43 15.63 10.87
N ASP A 292 -21.85 14.64 10.20
CA ASP A 292 -20.79 13.79 10.73
C ASP A 292 -19.39 14.31 10.39
N LEU A 293 -19.28 15.32 9.51
CA LEU A 293 -17.99 15.90 9.11
C LEU A 293 -17.21 16.44 10.32
N VAL A 294 -17.80 17.39 11.06
CA VAL A 294 -17.11 18.06 12.18
C VAL A 294 -16.74 17.07 13.31
N PRO A 295 -17.64 16.19 13.78
CA PRO A 295 -17.29 15.15 14.75
C PRO A 295 -16.12 14.27 14.29
N THR A 296 -16.11 13.87 13.02
CA THR A 296 -15.03 13.05 12.44
C THR A 296 -13.69 13.79 12.45
N LEU A 297 -13.71 15.07 12.06
CA LEU A 297 -12.52 15.91 12.07
C LEU A 297 -11.95 16.06 13.50
N LEU A 298 -12.81 16.29 14.49
CA LEU A 298 -12.41 16.42 15.89
C LEU A 298 -11.88 15.13 16.52
N TYR A 299 -12.33 13.97 16.03
CA TYR A 299 -11.95 12.68 16.59
C TYR A 299 -10.51 12.27 16.28
N THR A 300 -9.87 12.92 15.31
CA THR A 300 -8.58 12.45 14.79
C THR A 300 -7.45 13.41 15.12
N PRO A 301 -6.47 12.94 15.90
CA PRO A 301 -5.41 13.78 16.39
C PRO A 301 -4.39 14.09 15.29
N VAL A 302 -3.69 15.21 15.46
CA VAL A 302 -2.46 15.45 14.68
C VAL A 302 -1.42 14.38 15.02
N LEU A 303 -0.77 13.84 13.99
CA LEU A 303 0.34 12.90 14.14
C LEU A 303 1.68 13.60 13.88
N THR A 304 2.69 13.21 14.66
CA THR A 304 4.09 13.61 14.45
C THR A 304 4.85 12.52 13.68
N PHE A 305 5.66 12.92 12.71
CA PHE A 305 6.44 12.02 11.87
C PHE A 305 7.93 12.31 11.98
N ALA A 306 8.76 11.28 11.90
CA ALA A 306 10.21 11.45 11.85
C ALA A 306 10.59 12.15 10.53
N GLU A 307 11.27 13.30 10.63
CA GLU A 307 11.84 13.95 9.45
C GLU A 307 13.03 13.12 8.95
N GLN A 308 12.93 12.58 7.74
CA GLN A 308 14.12 12.09 7.06
C GLN A 308 15.03 13.30 6.83
N ALA A 309 16.21 13.31 7.46
CA ALA A 309 17.18 14.38 7.33
C ALA A 309 17.49 14.63 5.85
N ALA A 310 16.82 15.62 5.27
CA ALA A 310 17.09 16.05 3.92
C ALA A 310 18.52 16.60 3.92
N LYS A 311 19.44 15.88 3.26
CA LYS A 311 20.79 16.37 2.98
C LYS A 311 20.72 17.54 1.99
N ARG A 312 20.29 18.71 2.44
CA ARG A 312 20.63 19.99 1.82
C ARG A 312 20.77 21.05 2.92
N PRO A 313 21.98 21.56 3.19
CA PRO A 313 22.11 22.80 3.94
C PRO A 313 21.42 23.90 3.12
N LEU A 314 20.48 24.60 3.73
CA LEU A 314 19.89 25.83 3.19
C LEU A 314 21.04 26.81 2.89
N GLN A 315 21.26 27.14 1.62
CA GLN A 315 22.14 28.25 1.28
C GLN A 315 21.51 29.55 1.79
N PRO A 316 22.22 30.38 2.57
CA PRO A 316 21.71 31.67 2.98
C PRO A 316 21.61 32.57 1.75
N GLY A 317 20.41 33.01 1.38
CA GLY A 317 20.20 34.01 0.32
C GLY A 317 19.26 33.61 -0.82
N ALA A 318 18.65 32.43 -0.82
CA ALA A 318 17.56 32.15 -1.76
C ALA A 318 16.30 32.98 -1.38
N PRO A 319 15.67 33.70 -2.32
CA PRO A 319 14.42 34.41 -2.05
C PRO A 319 13.38 33.45 -1.47
N ARG A 320 12.79 33.82 -0.32
CA ARG A 320 11.78 33.01 0.41
C ARG A 320 10.56 32.62 -0.46
N GLU A 321 10.33 33.29 -1.58
CA GLU A 321 9.23 33.06 -2.52
C GLU A 321 9.37 31.78 -3.37
N LEU A 322 10.56 31.18 -3.44
CA LEU A 322 10.82 29.97 -4.25
C LEU A 322 10.46 28.65 -3.55
N GLN A 323 10.13 28.65 -2.25
CA GLN A 323 9.68 27.44 -1.55
C GLN A 323 8.15 27.23 -1.61
N GLU A 324 7.37 28.29 -1.80
CA GLU A 324 5.91 28.17 -1.99
C GLU A 324 5.53 27.61 -3.36
N GLN A 325 6.35 27.86 -4.40
CA GLN A 325 6.07 27.41 -5.76
C GLN A 325 6.16 25.89 -5.95
N ASP A 326 6.94 25.20 -5.10
CA ASP A 326 7.20 23.75 -5.22
C ASP A 326 6.15 22.89 -4.45
N MET A 327 5.23 23.55 -3.72
CA MET A 327 4.06 22.92 -3.10
C MET A 327 2.80 22.98 -3.97
N HIS A 328 2.73 23.94 -4.89
CA HIS A 328 1.58 24.19 -5.77
C HIS A 328 2.02 24.18 -7.23
N ALA A 329 2.70 23.12 -7.65
CA ALA A 329 3.13 22.98 -9.05
C ALA A 329 1.90 22.97 -9.96
N ILE A 330 1.61 24.13 -10.55
CA ILE A 330 0.64 24.27 -11.64
C ILE A 330 1.25 23.53 -12.83
N VAL A 331 0.84 22.29 -13.03
CA VAL A 331 0.93 21.68 -14.36
C VAL A 331 0.00 22.51 -15.24
N LYS A 332 0.56 23.15 -16.27
CA LYS A 332 -0.23 23.78 -17.33
C LYS A 332 -1.08 22.67 -17.95
N ASN A 333 -2.35 22.59 -17.59
CA ASN A 333 -3.30 21.73 -18.29
C ASN A 333 -3.43 22.25 -19.72
N SER A 334 -3.10 21.40 -20.68
CA SER A 334 -3.42 21.64 -22.09
C SER A 334 -4.94 21.84 -22.23
N PRO A 335 -5.39 22.73 -23.12
CA PRO A 335 -6.81 22.95 -23.35
C PRO A 335 -7.32 21.76 -24.15
N ASN A 336 -7.86 20.74 -23.49
CA ASN A 336 -8.70 19.72 -24.12
C ASN A 336 -9.68 19.17 -23.08
N GLU A 337 -10.94 19.57 -23.23
CA GLU A 337 -12.15 18.93 -22.70
C GLU A 337 -12.04 18.46 -21.24
N GLU A 338 -11.86 19.41 -20.33
CA GLU A 338 -12.36 19.25 -18.98
C GLU A 338 -13.87 19.46 -19.06
N ALA A 339 -14.64 18.41 -18.79
CA ALA A 339 -16.05 18.57 -18.50
C ALA A 339 -16.14 19.60 -17.37
N ASN A 340 -16.72 20.77 -17.67
CA ASN A 340 -17.26 21.68 -16.68
C ASN A 340 -18.17 20.84 -15.79
N VAL A 341 -17.81 20.66 -14.52
CA VAL A 341 -18.67 19.98 -13.58
C VAL A 341 -18.67 20.76 -12.26
N ASP A 342 -19.88 21.20 -11.95
CA ASP A 342 -20.33 21.96 -10.81
C ASP A 342 -20.13 21.23 -9.46
N ILE A 343 -19.96 21.99 -8.37
CA ILE A 343 -20.00 21.49 -6.99
C ILE A 343 -21.12 22.23 -6.26
N ASP A 344 -22.19 21.50 -5.96
CA ASP A 344 -23.32 21.95 -5.17
C ASP A 344 -23.48 21.07 -3.93
N PHE A 345 -22.95 21.56 -2.81
CA PHE A 345 -23.08 20.89 -1.53
C PHE A 345 -24.52 20.83 -1.01
N GLU A 346 -25.39 21.79 -1.34
CA GLU A 346 -26.77 21.76 -0.85
C GLU A 346 -27.62 20.75 -1.63
N ALA A 347 -27.39 20.60 -2.94
CA ALA A 347 -28.00 19.52 -3.72
C ALA A 347 -27.44 18.14 -3.33
N ALA A 348 -26.15 18.07 -2.98
CA ALA A 348 -25.47 16.82 -2.62
C ALA A 348 -25.68 16.38 -1.15
N LYS A 349 -26.18 17.27 -0.29
CA LYS A 349 -26.33 17.05 1.14
C LYS A 349 -27.39 15.99 1.44
N LEU A 350 -27.05 15.12 2.39
CA LEU A 350 -28.00 14.20 2.98
C LEU A 350 -28.84 14.92 4.05
N VAL A 351 -30.17 14.80 3.95
CA VAL A 351 -31.12 15.39 4.90
C VAL A 351 -32.16 14.36 5.36
N GLY A 352 -32.70 14.57 6.57
CA GLY A 352 -33.77 13.73 7.10
C GLY A 352 -33.36 12.25 7.23
N GLU A 353 -34.21 11.35 6.75
CA GLU A 353 -34.01 9.90 6.84
C GLU A 353 -32.73 9.42 6.13
N GLU A 354 -32.36 10.05 5.00
CA GLU A 354 -31.14 9.68 4.25
C GLU A 354 -29.87 9.94 5.06
N ALA A 355 -29.85 10.99 5.88
CA ALA A 355 -28.72 11.30 6.75
C ALA A 355 -28.58 10.32 7.92
N GLU A 356 -29.67 9.66 8.33
CA GLU A 356 -29.64 8.61 9.35
C GLU A 356 -29.25 7.24 8.79
N LEU A 357 -29.47 7.02 7.48
CA LEU A 357 -29.03 5.81 6.78
C LEU A 357 -27.52 5.82 6.48
N ALA A 358 -26.90 7.00 6.38
CA ALA A 358 -25.46 7.12 6.15
C ALA A 358 -24.67 6.40 7.25
N TYR A 359 -23.59 5.70 6.87
CA TYR A 359 -22.73 5.06 7.86
C TYR A 359 -22.08 6.12 8.76
N ASN A 360 -22.12 5.88 10.07
CA ASN A 360 -21.46 6.75 11.04
C ASN A 360 -19.93 6.61 10.91
N PRO A 361 -19.20 7.65 10.49
CA PRO A 361 -17.76 7.56 10.28
C PRO A 361 -16.99 7.21 11.56
N LEU A 362 -17.43 7.68 12.73
CA LEU A 362 -16.78 7.36 14.01
C LEU A 362 -16.83 5.87 14.31
N GLN A 363 -17.96 5.22 14.01
CA GLN A 363 -18.10 3.77 14.12
C GLN A 363 -17.17 3.06 13.13
N LEU A 364 -17.12 3.52 11.87
CA LEU A 364 -16.22 2.95 10.86
C LEU A 364 -14.73 3.06 11.26
N ILE A 365 -14.34 4.15 11.94
CA ILE A 365 -12.99 4.31 12.49
C ILE A 365 -12.73 3.31 13.62
N GLN A 366 -13.72 3.10 14.50
CA GLN A 366 -13.60 2.13 15.58
C GLN A 366 -13.47 0.71 15.04
N GLU A 367 -14.23 0.33 14.01
CA GLU A 367 -14.07 -0.96 13.32
C GLU A 367 -12.65 -1.14 12.78
N SER A 368 -12.09 -0.11 12.11
CA SER A 368 -10.72 -0.18 11.62
C SER A 368 -9.70 -0.29 12.75
N ARG A 369 -9.93 0.34 13.91
CA ARG A 369 -9.06 0.16 15.10
C ARG A 369 -9.20 -1.23 15.72
N GLN A 370 -10.41 -1.77 15.78
CA GLN A 370 -10.67 -3.13 16.27
C GLN A 370 -9.99 -4.18 15.38
N ALA A 371 -9.97 -3.99 14.06
CA ALA A 371 -9.23 -4.85 13.15
C ALA A 371 -7.71 -4.86 13.45
N ARG A 372 -7.11 -3.70 13.74
CA ARG A 372 -5.70 -3.61 14.14
C ARG A 372 -5.43 -4.33 15.46
N GLU A 373 -6.35 -4.20 16.41
CA GLU A 373 -6.24 -4.83 17.71
C GLU A 373 -6.40 -6.36 17.62
N ALA A 374 -7.36 -6.84 16.83
CA ALA A 374 -7.56 -8.26 16.55
C ALA A 374 -6.30 -8.88 15.94
N ALA A 375 -5.66 -8.18 14.99
CA ALA A 375 -4.39 -8.60 14.41
C ALA A 375 -3.26 -8.72 15.44
N ARG A 376 -3.21 -7.80 16.41
CA ARG A 376 -2.23 -7.83 17.52
C ARG A 376 -2.48 -9.02 18.43
N ILE A 377 -3.72 -9.21 18.88
CA ILE A 377 -4.11 -10.35 19.74
C ILE A 377 -3.75 -11.66 19.05
N ARG A 378 -4.14 -11.81 17.78
CA ARG A 378 -3.82 -13.00 16.97
C ARG A 378 -2.31 -13.26 16.87
N TYR A 379 -1.51 -12.19 16.74
CA TYR A 379 -0.05 -12.30 16.70
C TYR A 379 0.54 -12.73 18.05
N GLU A 380 0.06 -12.17 19.16
CA GLU A 380 0.48 -12.53 20.51
C GLU A 380 0.11 -13.99 20.85
N GLU A 381 -1.08 -14.44 20.46
CA GLU A 381 -1.52 -15.83 20.62
C GLU A 381 -0.65 -16.82 19.84
N ASP A 382 -0.20 -16.43 18.64
CA ASP A 382 0.71 -17.25 17.84
C ASP A 382 2.09 -17.37 18.51
N ILE A 383 2.65 -16.26 19.02
CA ILE A 383 3.93 -16.29 19.75
C ILE A 383 3.81 -17.17 20.99
N ALA A 384 2.76 -16.99 21.80
CA ALA A 384 2.56 -17.78 23.01
C ALA A 384 2.43 -19.28 22.70
N ARG A 385 1.78 -19.62 21.57
CA ARG A 385 1.67 -21.00 21.10
C ARG A 385 3.02 -21.57 20.64
N GLU A 386 3.81 -20.79 19.91
CA GLU A 386 5.16 -21.18 19.50
C GLU A 386 6.10 -21.37 20.71
N GLU A 387 6.01 -20.52 21.73
CA GLU A 387 6.77 -20.65 22.98
C GLU A 387 6.33 -21.87 23.79
N ALA A 388 5.03 -22.11 23.92
CA ALA A 388 4.51 -23.31 24.59
C ALA A 388 4.95 -24.60 23.88
N GLN A 389 4.95 -24.61 22.54
CA GLN A 389 5.44 -25.74 21.75
C GLN A 389 6.94 -25.98 21.98
N LYS A 390 7.75 -24.91 22.02
CA LYS A 390 9.19 -25.02 22.33
C LYS A 390 9.43 -25.56 23.73
N ALA A 391 8.71 -25.08 24.74
CA ALA A 391 8.84 -25.56 26.12
C ALA A 391 8.47 -27.05 26.26
N VAL A 392 7.41 -27.49 25.58
CA VAL A 392 7.05 -28.92 25.54
C VAL A 392 8.14 -29.74 24.84
N GLN A 393 8.71 -29.22 23.76
CA GLN A 393 9.77 -29.91 23.03
C GLN A 393 11.08 -29.96 23.82
N GLU A 394 11.41 -28.92 24.59
CA GLU A 394 12.55 -28.91 25.52
C GLU A 394 12.36 -29.95 26.63
N LEU A 395 11.18 -30.05 27.24
CA LEU A 395 10.87 -31.09 28.22
C LEU A 395 10.98 -32.50 27.63
N GLN A 396 10.50 -32.71 26.39
CA GLN A 396 10.66 -33.99 25.71
C GLN A 396 12.12 -34.32 25.41
N ASN A 397 12.93 -33.33 25.01
CA ASN A 397 14.35 -33.53 24.79
C ASN A 397 15.08 -33.84 26.10
N GLU A 398 14.75 -33.15 27.20
CA GLU A 398 15.30 -33.44 28.54
C GLU A 398 14.91 -34.85 29.03
N GLU A 399 13.68 -35.31 28.78
CA GLU A 399 13.27 -36.69 29.09
C GLU A 399 14.05 -37.72 28.26
N VAL A 400 14.27 -37.46 26.97
CA VAL A 400 15.07 -38.33 26.10
C VAL A 400 16.53 -38.36 26.55
N ASP A 401 17.11 -37.21 26.90
CA ASP A 401 18.49 -37.11 27.39
C ASP A 401 18.65 -37.83 28.74
N GLN A 402 17.67 -37.74 29.64
CA GLN A 402 17.66 -38.48 30.91
C GLN A 402 17.52 -40.00 30.69
N GLN A 403 16.70 -40.43 29.74
CA GLN A 403 16.58 -41.85 29.37
C GLN A 403 17.87 -42.39 28.73
N ALA A 404 18.53 -41.59 27.89
CA ALA A 404 19.81 -41.95 27.29
C ALA A 404 20.91 -42.07 28.36
N ALA A 405 21.00 -41.12 29.29
CA ALA A 405 21.95 -41.17 30.41
C ALA A 405 21.68 -42.37 31.34
N GLY A 406 20.42 -42.75 31.55
CA GLY A 406 20.05 -43.95 32.31
C GLY A 406 20.45 -45.26 31.62
N ARG A 407 20.39 -45.31 30.28
CA ARG A 407 20.86 -46.46 29.48
C ARG A 407 22.37 -46.59 29.44
N GLU A 408 23.11 -45.49 29.33
CA GLU A 408 24.57 -45.51 29.43
C GLU A 408 25.04 -46.02 30.81
N GLN A 409 24.33 -45.67 31.88
CA GLN A 409 24.61 -46.22 33.21
C GLN A 409 24.31 -47.73 33.30
N SER A 410 23.26 -48.25 32.67
CA SER A 410 22.99 -49.70 32.63
C SER A 410 23.97 -50.46 31.73
N GLU A 411 24.34 -49.92 30.57
CA GLU A 411 25.32 -50.54 29.66
C GLU A 411 26.73 -50.56 30.27
N SER A 412 27.08 -49.58 31.11
CA SER A 412 28.33 -49.59 31.89
C SER A 412 28.34 -50.65 33.01
N ALA A 413 27.17 -51.04 33.52
CA ALA A 413 27.04 -52.13 34.49
C ALA A 413 27.11 -53.50 33.80
N ASP A 414 26.50 -53.65 32.61
CA ASP A 414 26.52 -54.90 31.83
C ASP A 414 27.90 -55.19 31.21
N THR A 415 28.68 -54.17 30.84
CA THR A 415 30.06 -54.35 30.33
C THR A 415 31.07 -54.80 31.41
N LEU A 416 30.73 -54.69 32.70
CA LEU A 416 31.50 -55.25 33.80
C LEU A 416 31.21 -56.75 34.07
N GLU A 417 30.04 -57.25 33.66
CA GLU A 417 29.70 -58.68 33.72
C GLU A 417 30.24 -59.47 32.51
N ILE A 418 30.27 -58.87 31.31
CA ILE A 418 30.72 -59.57 30.08
C ILE A 418 32.24 -59.82 30.07
N ASN A 419 33.04 -58.92 30.66
CA ASN A 419 34.50 -59.10 30.75
C ASN A 419 34.94 -60.22 31.71
N GLN A 420 34.03 -60.85 32.46
CA GLN A 420 34.34 -62.02 33.30
C GLN A 420 34.03 -63.37 32.64
N LEU A 421 33.39 -63.38 31.46
CA LEU A 421 33.02 -64.60 30.74
C LEU A 421 33.90 -64.90 29.52
N ASP A 422 34.71 -63.95 29.05
CA ASP A 422 35.53 -64.10 27.84
C ASP A 422 36.94 -64.69 28.08
N ASP A 423 37.34 -64.88 29.35
CA ASP A 423 38.62 -65.53 29.71
C ASP A 423 38.53 -67.07 29.73
N ARG A 424 37.38 -67.67 29.38
CA ARG A 424 37.17 -69.13 29.37
C ARG A 424 37.01 -69.77 27.98
N SER A 425 36.83 -69.00 26.91
CA SER A 425 36.60 -69.56 25.56
C SER A 425 37.86 -69.66 24.69
N TYR A 426 38.99 -69.07 25.13
CA TYR A 426 40.23 -69.09 24.35
C TYR A 426 41.07 -70.38 24.54
N GLU A 427 40.83 -71.19 25.57
CA GLU A 427 41.56 -72.46 25.78
C GLU A 427 40.96 -73.66 25.02
N GLU A 428 39.72 -73.57 24.52
CA GLU A 428 39.04 -74.71 23.89
C GLU A 428 39.11 -74.71 22.34
N ALA A 429 39.51 -73.58 21.74
CA ALA A 429 39.62 -73.43 20.28
C ALA A 429 40.99 -73.87 19.71
N GLU A 430 42.02 -74.07 20.55
CA GLU A 430 43.36 -74.49 20.12
C GLU A 430 43.55 -76.01 20.02
N LEU A 431 42.57 -76.82 20.45
CA LEU A 431 42.64 -78.28 20.49
C LEU A 431 41.93 -79.00 19.31
N LEU A 432 41.29 -78.28 18.39
CA LEU A 432 40.52 -78.86 17.28
C LEU A 432 41.09 -78.60 15.87
N ALA A 433 42.28 -78.01 15.76
CA ALA A 433 42.95 -77.74 14.48
C ALA A 433 43.98 -78.82 14.05
N SER A 434 43.77 -80.09 14.43
CA SER A 434 44.70 -81.19 14.10
C SER A 434 43.99 -82.45 13.56
N ASP A 435 43.02 -82.27 12.65
CA ASP A 435 42.44 -83.37 11.87
C ASP A 435 42.79 -83.25 10.37
N PRO A 436 43.49 -84.23 9.74
CA PRO A 436 43.96 -84.14 8.35
C PRO A 436 42.91 -84.41 7.25
N ASP A 437 41.66 -84.73 7.57
CA ASP A 437 40.70 -85.28 6.58
C ASP A 437 39.57 -84.31 6.14
N TYR A 438 39.80 -83.00 6.10
CA TYR A 438 38.80 -82.05 5.59
C TYR A 438 38.82 -81.95 4.05
N PRO A 439 37.78 -82.40 3.31
CA PRO A 439 37.81 -82.42 1.86
C PRO A 439 37.37 -81.06 1.25
N PRO A 440 37.93 -80.67 0.08
CA PRO A 440 37.61 -79.41 -0.56
C PRO A 440 36.42 -79.54 -1.54
N ASN A 441 35.64 -78.46 -1.64
CA ASN A 441 34.65 -78.15 -2.67
C ASN A 441 33.37 -78.98 -2.73
N ILE A 442 32.25 -78.30 -2.44
CA ILE A 442 30.99 -78.52 -3.17
C ILE A 442 30.68 -77.24 -3.95
N ARG A 443 30.77 -77.36 -5.27
CA ARG A 443 30.32 -76.38 -6.26
C ARG A 443 28.80 -76.29 -6.29
N MET A 444 28.34 -75.08 -6.60
CA MET A 444 27.05 -74.74 -7.20
C MET A 444 26.51 -75.82 -8.15
N ASN A 445 25.23 -76.15 -7.99
CA ASN A 445 24.20 -75.98 -9.04
C ASN A 445 22.88 -76.58 -8.56
N GLU A 446 21.87 -75.73 -8.34
CA GLU A 446 20.50 -76.06 -8.70
C GLU A 446 19.76 -74.76 -9.05
N ARG A 447 19.64 -74.53 -10.37
CA ARG A 447 18.75 -73.55 -10.98
C ARG A 447 17.32 -74.06 -10.93
N LYS A 448 16.39 -73.15 -10.64
CA LYS A 448 15.02 -73.01 -11.20
C LYS A 448 14.40 -71.85 -10.40
N GLU A 449 14.06 -70.70 -10.94
CA GLU A 449 13.59 -70.34 -12.28
C GLU A 449 14.17 -68.96 -12.64
N TRP A 450 14.71 -68.81 -13.85
CA TRP A 450 15.19 -67.51 -14.33
C TRP A 450 13.96 -66.66 -14.71
N ALA A 451 13.45 -65.90 -13.75
CA ALA A 451 12.84 -64.61 -14.06
C ALA A 451 13.91 -63.74 -14.75
N PRO A 452 13.56 -62.90 -15.74
CA PRO A 452 14.54 -62.02 -16.35
C PRO A 452 15.22 -61.21 -15.25
N PHE A 453 16.56 -61.16 -15.24
CA PHE A 453 17.32 -60.31 -14.34
C PHE A 453 16.93 -58.85 -14.63
N GLU A 454 15.91 -58.38 -13.94
CA GLU A 454 15.47 -57.02 -13.97
C GLU A 454 16.43 -56.22 -13.08
N TYR A 455 17.36 -55.51 -13.72
CA TYR A 455 18.29 -54.65 -13.01
C TYR A 455 17.49 -53.56 -12.27
N PRO A 456 17.80 -53.29 -10.99
CA PRO A 456 17.15 -52.20 -10.27
C PRO A 456 17.47 -50.87 -10.94
N MET A 457 16.52 -49.94 -10.90
CA MET A 457 16.65 -48.65 -11.55
C MET A 457 17.89 -47.89 -11.07
N ASN A 458 18.72 -47.42 -12.01
CA ASN A 458 19.91 -46.65 -11.65
C ASN A 458 19.54 -45.25 -11.13
N TYR A 459 20.48 -44.57 -10.46
CA TYR A 459 20.22 -43.26 -9.84
C TYR A 459 19.69 -42.21 -10.83
N LYS A 460 20.25 -42.15 -12.04
CA LYS A 460 19.83 -41.18 -13.07
C LYS A 460 18.41 -41.44 -13.57
N GLN A 461 18.03 -42.71 -13.72
CA GLN A 461 16.67 -43.08 -14.09
C GLN A 461 15.68 -42.76 -12.98
N ARG A 462 16.05 -42.94 -11.71
CA ARG A 462 15.22 -42.54 -10.57
C ARG A 462 15.00 -41.04 -10.52
N GLU A 463 16.03 -40.23 -10.76
CA GLU A 463 15.88 -38.77 -10.90
C GLU A 463 14.96 -38.42 -12.08
N GLN A 464 15.11 -39.10 -13.22
CA GLN A 464 14.28 -38.84 -14.40
C GLN A 464 12.81 -39.19 -14.17
N VAL A 465 12.52 -40.34 -13.56
CA VAL A 465 11.16 -40.75 -13.20
C VAL A 465 10.55 -39.78 -12.18
N THR A 466 11.32 -39.39 -11.16
CA THR A 466 10.90 -38.42 -10.14
C THR A 466 10.56 -37.07 -10.78
N TYR A 467 11.40 -36.59 -11.71
CA TYR A 467 11.17 -35.36 -12.43
C TYR A 467 9.88 -35.42 -13.27
N GLU A 468 9.65 -36.51 -14.00
CA GLU A 468 8.44 -36.66 -14.84
C GLU A 468 7.15 -36.75 -14.01
N ILE A 469 7.22 -37.35 -12.82
CA ILE A 469 6.13 -37.39 -11.82
C ILE A 469 5.81 -35.98 -11.33
N GLN A 470 6.82 -35.24 -10.87
CA GLN A 470 6.68 -33.89 -10.33
C GLN A 470 6.18 -32.89 -11.37
N VAL A 471 6.70 -32.94 -12.60
CA VAL A 471 6.27 -32.06 -13.70
C VAL A 471 4.79 -32.25 -14.06
N ARG A 472 4.15 -33.35 -13.67
CA ARG A 472 2.71 -33.56 -13.86
C ARG A 472 1.87 -33.27 -12.61
N GLY A 473 2.52 -32.79 -11.55
CA GLY A 473 1.88 -32.47 -10.27
C GLY A 473 1.53 -33.68 -9.41
N TYR A 474 2.17 -34.83 -9.66
CA TYR A 474 2.01 -36.04 -8.83
C TYR A 474 3.13 -36.15 -7.81
N THR A 475 2.87 -36.89 -6.74
CA THR A 475 3.85 -37.40 -5.78
C THR A 475 3.59 -38.90 -5.57
N LEU A 476 4.63 -39.66 -5.18
CA LEU A 476 4.49 -41.07 -4.80
C LEU A 476 3.67 -41.19 -3.51
N ALA A 477 2.83 -42.23 -3.41
CA ALA A 477 2.14 -42.53 -2.15
C ALA A 477 3.14 -42.95 -1.05
N GLU A 478 4.16 -43.72 -1.42
CA GLU A 478 5.25 -44.11 -0.53
C GLU A 478 6.61 -43.70 -1.14
N PRO A 479 7.51 -43.02 -0.39
CA PRO A 479 8.76 -42.50 -0.93
C PRO A 479 9.73 -43.55 -1.51
N ASP A 480 9.60 -44.81 -1.09
CA ASP A 480 10.47 -45.94 -1.44
C ASP A 480 9.97 -46.77 -2.63
N GLN A 481 8.80 -46.46 -3.23
CA GLN A 481 8.27 -47.21 -4.38
C GLN A 481 9.24 -47.29 -5.56
N LEU A 482 10.06 -46.25 -5.78
CA LEU A 482 11.08 -46.23 -6.84
C LEU A 482 12.30 -47.12 -6.53
N LEU A 483 12.50 -47.53 -5.27
CA LEU A 483 13.56 -48.48 -4.89
C LEU A 483 13.24 -49.90 -5.33
N HIS A 484 11.95 -50.21 -5.50
CA HIS A 484 11.46 -51.53 -5.87
C HIS A 484 11.23 -51.69 -7.37
N CYS A 485 11.36 -50.62 -8.15
CA CYS A 485 11.18 -50.64 -9.60
C CYS A 485 12.44 -51.07 -10.36
N SER A 486 12.27 -51.88 -11.39
CA SER A 486 13.33 -52.22 -12.34
C SER A 486 13.62 -51.10 -13.34
N GLU A 487 14.75 -51.21 -14.04
CA GLU A 487 15.12 -50.31 -15.13
C GLU A 487 14.10 -50.36 -16.29
N ALA A 488 13.54 -51.54 -16.58
CA ALA A 488 12.50 -51.70 -17.59
C ALA A 488 11.19 -51.02 -17.17
N GLU A 489 10.79 -51.18 -15.91
CA GLU A 489 9.62 -50.49 -15.34
C GLU A 489 9.83 -48.97 -15.31
N GLY A 490 11.02 -48.48 -14.97
CA GLY A 490 11.36 -47.06 -15.01
C GLY A 490 11.17 -46.43 -16.40
N LEU A 491 11.61 -47.12 -17.45
CA LEU A 491 11.40 -46.67 -18.83
C LEU A 491 9.91 -46.69 -19.22
N GLN A 492 9.17 -47.73 -18.80
CA GLN A 492 7.73 -47.80 -19.03
C GLN A 492 6.98 -46.67 -18.32
N ILE A 493 7.36 -46.32 -17.09
CA ILE A 493 6.79 -45.21 -16.33
C ILE A 493 7.02 -43.88 -17.07
N VAL A 494 8.25 -43.59 -17.48
CA VAL A 494 8.57 -42.35 -18.23
C VAL A 494 7.77 -42.29 -19.53
N GLN A 495 7.66 -43.40 -20.26
CA GLN A 495 6.91 -43.45 -21.51
C GLN A 495 5.40 -43.28 -21.28
N ALA A 496 4.83 -43.96 -20.28
CA ALA A 496 3.42 -43.83 -19.90
C ALA A 496 3.07 -42.39 -19.49
N MET A 497 3.97 -41.72 -18.76
CA MET A 497 3.83 -40.31 -18.39
C MET A 497 3.85 -39.40 -19.62
N LYS A 498 4.76 -39.61 -20.57
CA LYS A 498 4.83 -38.84 -21.83
C LYS A 498 3.59 -39.02 -22.70
N ASP A 499 3.03 -40.23 -22.72
CA ASP A 499 1.84 -40.57 -23.50
C ASP A 499 0.53 -40.23 -22.77
N GLY A 500 0.59 -39.68 -21.54
CA GLY A 500 -0.58 -39.30 -20.75
C GLY A 500 -1.38 -40.49 -20.19
N ARG A 501 -0.80 -41.70 -20.17
CA ARG A 501 -1.45 -42.95 -19.74
C ARG A 501 -1.06 -43.33 -18.31
N ILE A 502 -1.32 -42.42 -17.37
CA ILE A 502 -0.86 -42.52 -15.97
C ILE A 502 -1.52 -43.69 -15.25
N GLU A 503 -2.74 -44.08 -15.66
CA GLU A 503 -3.49 -45.23 -15.13
C GLU A 503 -2.79 -46.59 -15.33
N ASN A 504 -1.80 -46.66 -16.23
CA ASN A 504 -1.02 -47.88 -16.48
C ASN A 504 0.35 -47.87 -15.77
N SER A 505 0.58 -46.92 -14.87
CA SER A 505 1.81 -46.89 -14.07
C SER A 505 1.75 -47.95 -12.95
N PRO A 506 2.84 -48.70 -12.71
CA PRO A 506 2.94 -49.58 -11.53
C PRO A 506 3.08 -48.81 -10.20
N LEU A 507 3.13 -47.47 -10.25
CA LEU A 507 3.28 -46.61 -9.08
C LEU A 507 1.91 -46.12 -8.57
N GLU A 508 1.75 -46.07 -7.25
CA GLU A 508 0.63 -45.35 -6.65
C GLU A 508 0.97 -43.87 -6.56
N LEU A 509 0.19 -43.05 -7.27
CA LEU A 509 0.45 -41.63 -7.42
C LEU A 509 -0.69 -40.82 -6.80
N ILE A 510 -0.32 -39.83 -5.99
CA ILE A 510 -1.24 -38.90 -5.35
C ILE A 510 -1.14 -37.55 -6.05
N ARG A 511 -2.30 -36.95 -6.35
CA ARG A 511 -2.39 -35.59 -6.89
C ARG A 511 -3.49 -34.80 -6.21
N ASN A 512 -3.09 -33.78 -5.47
CA ASN A 512 -3.94 -32.77 -4.84
C ASN A 512 -3.19 -31.42 -4.79
N GLU A 513 -3.83 -30.37 -4.28
CA GLU A 513 -3.22 -29.03 -4.22
C GLU A 513 -1.88 -29.00 -3.45
N GLN A 514 -1.76 -29.80 -2.39
CA GLN A 514 -0.57 -29.88 -1.57
C GLN A 514 0.58 -30.55 -2.34
N THR A 515 0.34 -31.72 -2.96
CA THR A 515 1.37 -32.42 -3.73
C THR A 515 1.83 -31.60 -4.94
N ILE A 516 0.90 -30.88 -5.58
CA ILE A 516 1.22 -29.97 -6.69
C ILE A 516 2.12 -28.82 -6.21
N THR A 517 1.83 -28.26 -5.02
CA THR A 517 2.63 -27.17 -4.44
C THR A 517 4.03 -27.63 -4.06
N GLU A 518 4.15 -28.81 -3.46
CA GLU A 518 5.43 -29.42 -3.10
C GLU A 518 6.26 -29.73 -4.36
N ALA A 519 5.67 -30.36 -5.37
CA ALA A 519 6.31 -30.61 -6.65
C ALA A 519 6.81 -29.31 -7.31
N TYR A 520 5.99 -28.25 -7.31
CA TYR A 520 6.38 -26.95 -7.88
C TYR A 520 7.60 -26.32 -7.21
N ALA A 521 7.73 -26.50 -5.89
CA ALA A 521 8.84 -25.97 -5.12
C ALA A 521 10.18 -26.66 -5.46
N HIS A 522 10.14 -27.95 -5.84
CA HIS A 522 11.32 -28.75 -6.17
C HIS A 522 11.75 -28.66 -7.64
N LEU A 523 10.86 -28.22 -8.53
CA LEU A 523 11.17 -28.07 -9.95
C LEU A 523 11.98 -26.79 -10.26
N ASP A 524 12.79 -26.87 -11.31
CA ASP A 524 13.43 -25.72 -11.92
C ASP A 524 12.42 -24.90 -12.77
N ASP A 525 12.82 -23.74 -13.27
CA ASP A 525 11.92 -22.86 -14.04
C ASP A 525 11.32 -23.56 -15.27
N LYS A 526 12.09 -24.46 -15.89
CA LYS A 526 11.65 -25.25 -17.04
C LYS A 526 10.60 -26.29 -16.62
N GLY A 527 10.82 -27.01 -15.53
CA GLY A 527 9.87 -27.97 -14.97
C GLY A 527 8.58 -27.31 -14.50
N ARG A 528 8.68 -26.13 -13.87
CA ARG A 528 7.52 -25.34 -13.43
C ARG A 528 6.64 -24.86 -14.59
N LEU A 529 7.26 -24.42 -15.68
CA LEU A 529 6.53 -24.05 -16.89
C LEU A 529 5.83 -25.27 -17.51
N ALA A 530 6.55 -26.38 -17.62
CA ALA A 530 5.99 -27.64 -18.13
C ALA A 530 4.80 -28.12 -17.27
N MET A 531 4.91 -27.99 -15.94
CA MET A 531 3.84 -28.32 -15.02
C MET A 531 2.59 -27.45 -15.22
N GLY A 532 2.76 -26.14 -15.44
CA GLY A 532 1.64 -25.27 -15.80
C GLY A 532 0.91 -25.74 -17.07
N HIS A 533 1.66 -26.16 -18.09
CA HIS A 533 1.07 -26.70 -19.33
C HIS A 533 0.36 -28.04 -19.15
N PHE A 534 0.85 -28.92 -18.27
CA PHE A 534 0.20 -30.21 -18.01
C PHE A 534 -1.04 -30.08 -17.12
N LEU A 535 -1.02 -29.17 -16.15
CA LEU A 535 -2.17 -28.94 -15.26
C LEU A 535 -3.29 -28.18 -15.98
N TYR A 536 -2.92 -27.23 -16.84
CA TYR A 536 -3.86 -26.31 -17.49
C TYR A 536 -3.59 -26.23 -19.00
N PRO A 537 -3.88 -27.30 -19.76
CA PRO A 537 -3.63 -27.35 -21.21
C PRO A 537 -4.43 -26.29 -21.98
N GLU A 538 -5.57 -25.84 -21.44
CA GLU A 538 -6.42 -24.78 -22.02
C GLU A 538 -6.00 -23.36 -21.59
N GLY A 539 -4.96 -23.22 -20.76
CA GLY A 539 -4.35 -21.94 -20.39
C GLY A 539 -5.02 -21.16 -19.26
N LEU A 540 -6.16 -21.63 -18.73
CA LEU A 540 -6.83 -21.04 -17.57
C LEU A 540 -6.42 -21.78 -16.29
N ALA A 541 -5.44 -21.23 -15.57
CA ALA A 541 -5.04 -21.76 -14.27
C ALA A 541 -5.97 -21.31 -13.14
N GLU A 542 -6.17 -22.16 -12.14
CA GLU A 542 -7.00 -21.84 -10.99
C GLU A 542 -6.35 -20.76 -10.08
N PRO A 543 -7.14 -19.94 -9.36
CA PRO A 543 -6.60 -18.84 -8.55
C PRO A 543 -5.58 -19.24 -7.49
N TRP A 544 -5.72 -20.43 -6.89
CA TRP A 544 -4.78 -20.95 -5.89
C TRP A 544 -3.41 -21.26 -6.52
N PHE A 545 -3.39 -21.73 -7.77
CA PHE A 545 -2.17 -22.04 -8.50
C PHE A 545 -1.38 -20.76 -8.79
N PHE A 546 -2.07 -19.68 -9.21
CA PHE A 546 -1.45 -18.37 -9.38
C PHE A 546 -0.83 -17.87 -8.07
N THR A 547 -1.58 -17.93 -6.98
CA THR A 547 -1.11 -17.53 -5.64
C THR A 547 0.16 -18.30 -5.24
N MET A 548 0.18 -19.61 -5.50
CA MET A 548 1.32 -20.48 -5.21
C MET A 548 2.55 -20.14 -6.08
N THR A 549 2.37 -19.93 -7.39
CA THR A 549 3.49 -19.54 -8.28
C THR A 549 4.12 -18.20 -7.90
N THR A 550 3.30 -17.23 -7.47
CA THR A 550 3.78 -15.92 -7.01
C THR A 550 4.58 -16.05 -5.72
N LYS A 551 4.06 -16.78 -4.72
CA LYS A 551 4.77 -17.06 -3.46
C LYS A 551 6.11 -17.76 -3.69
N GLN A 552 6.17 -18.70 -4.64
CA GLN A 552 7.43 -19.40 -4.96
C GLN A 552 8.46 -18.47 -5.62
N LYS A 553 8.03 -17.60 -6.54
CA LYS A 553 8.90 -16.58 -7.14
C LYS A 553 9.48 -15.62 -6.10
N GLU A 554 8.69 -15.23 -5.11
CA GLU A 554 9.16 -14.40 -3.99
C GLU A 554 10.23 -15.11 -3.16
N LYS A 555 10.00 -16.39 -2.81
CA LYS A 555 10.99 -17.22 -2.10
C LYS A 555 12.31 -17.32 -2.88
N ASP A 556 12.24 -17.52 -4.20
CA ASP A 556 13.42 -17.63 -5.04
C ASP A 556 14.18 -16.29 -5.14
N GLN A 557 13.46 -15.17 -5.24
CA GLN A 557 14.07 -13.84 -5.20
C GLN A 557 14.75 -13.55 -3.86
N GLN A 558 14.15 -13.95 -2.73
CA GLN A 558 14.77 -13.82 -1.41
C GLN A 558 16.01 -14.69 -1.29
N LYS A 559 15.97 -15.93 -1.77
CA LYS A 559 17.13 -16.84 -1.79
C LYS A 559 18.26 -16.27 -2.63
N MET A 560 17.96 -15.72 -3.81
CA MET A 560 18.95 -15.04 -4.66
C MET A 560 19.57 -13.80 -3.99
N LYS A 561 18.77 -12.97 -3.31
CA LYS A 561 19.29 -11.82 -2.54
C LYS A 561 20.22 -12.27 -1.40
N ARG A 562 19.88 -13.36 -0.70
CA ARG A 562 20.74 -13.94 0.36
C ARG A 562 22.04 -14.48 -0.21
N LEU A 563 22.00 -15.22 -1.32
CA LEU A 563 23.19 -15.73 -2.01
C LEU A 563 24.09 -14.59 -2.48
N GLN A 564 23.54 -13.53 -3.08
CA GLN A 564 24.32 -12.34 -3.46
C GLN A 564 24.97 -11.63 -2.25
N LYS A 565 24.28 -11.58 -1.10
CA LYS A 565 24.82 -11.00 0.13
C LYS A 565 25.99 -11.83 0.67
N LEU A 566 25.85 -13.16 0.68
CA LEU A 566 26.91 -14.08 1.09
C LEU A 566 28.12 -13.99 0.15
N GLN A 567 27.89 -13.90 -1.16
CA GLN A 567 28.97 -13.76 -2.14
C GLN A 567 29.72 -12.43 -1.97
N ARG A 568 29.01 -11.32 -1.73
CA ARG A 568 29.62 -10.02 -1.39
C ARG A 568 30.42 -10.05 -0.07
N GLN A 569 30.01 -10.86 0.90
CA GLN A 569 30.75 -11.03 2.16
C GLN A 569 32.04 -11.84 1.95
N GLN A 570 31.98 -12.91 1.14
CA GLN A 570 33.17 -13.67 0.75
C GLN A 570 34.16 -12.83 -0.07
N ASP A 571 33.66 -11.97 -0.98
CA ASP A 571 34.51 -11.07 -1.77
C ASP A 571 35.17 -9.98 -0.91
N LYS A 572 34.50 -9.52 0.15
CA LYS A 572 35.08 -8.59 1.13
C LYS A 572 36.15 -9.24 2.00
N GLN A 573 35.96 -10.50 2.41
CA GLN A 573 36.97 -11.26 3.14
C GLN A 573 38.21 -11.54 2.29
N LYS A 574 38.05 -11.78 0.98
CA LYS A 574 39.18 -11.93 0.04
C LYS A 574 39.95 -10.63 -0.24
N LYS A 575 39.37 -9.45 0.05
CA LYS A 575 40.01 -8.13 -0.15
C LYS A 575 40.58 -7.50 1.12
N GLY A 576 40.62 -8.24 2.24
CA GLY A 576 41.05 -7.74 3.54
C GLY A 576 42.43 -8.24 3.98
N VAL A 577 43.48 -7.92 3.23
CA VAL A 577 44.84 -7.72 3.78
C VAL A 577 45.43 -6.51 3.05
N PRO A 578 45.41 -5.30 3.65
CA PRO A 578 46.30 -4.22 3.23
C PRO A 578 47.69 -4.54 3.80
N GLU A 579 48.68 -4.73 2.93
CA GLU A 579 50.08 -4.63 3.32
C GLU A 579 50.32 -3.27 3.98
N ASP A 580 50.88 -3.29 5.20
CA ASP A 580 51.39 -2.12 5.89
C ASP A 580 52.41 -1.39 4.99
N GLN A 581 51.97 -0.31 4.34
CA GLN A 581 52.88 0.68 3.78
C GLN A 581 53.18 1.71 4.86
N GLU A 582 54.37 1.57 5.43
CA GLU A 582 55.06 2.56 6.24
C GLU A 582 54.95 3.96 5.59
N ARG A 583 54.29 4.88 6.28
CA ARG A 583 54.36 6.31 5.96
C ARG A 583 55.73 6.83 6.35
N PHE A 584 56.52 7.20 5.36
CA PHE A 584 57.64 8.13 5.56
C PHE A 584 57.08 9.55 5.72
N ASP A 585 57.47 10.20 6.81
CA ASP A 585 57.36 11.65 7.01
C ASP A 585 58.34 12.38 6.07
N PHE A 586 57.82 13.29 5.25
CA PHE A 586 58.48 14.51 4.77
C PHE A 586 57.45 15.60 4.50
#